data_AF-A0A482X3S6-F1
#
_entry.id   AF-A0A482X3S6-F1
#
_cell.length_a   1.000
_cell.length_b   1.000
_cell.length_c   1.000
_cell.angle_alpha   90.00
_cell.angle_beta   90.00
_cell.angle_gamma   90.00
#
_symmetry.space_group_name_H-M   'P 1'
#
loop_
_entity.id
_entity.type
_entity.pdbx_description
1 polymer ?
#
loop_
_entity_poly.entity_id
_entity_poly.type
_entity_poly.pdbx_seq_one_letter_code
_entity_poly.pdbx_strand_id
1 'polypeptide(L)'
;MSCYEVEDGSWRICTLSLRTGTIIIGWLDLLYAIIRGILASVQLKEYGGDGQMSLFDCGILIFISLLALLEFIASFTLLWGVRNRLFSKIQLWIPAQKVLLVLYLLTYFLMFILGYHWIDYIYLIIFHPIIIYFIPVVSSFASQNETF
;
A
#
# COMPACT_ATOMS: atom_id res chain seq x y z
N MET A 1 -21.07 -5.79 14.24
CA MET A 1 -20.38 -4.85 15.14
C MET A 1 -20.45 -5.50 16.51
N SER A 2 -19.34 -6.05 16.99
CA SER A 2 -19.28 -6.68 18.32
C SER A 2 -18.78 -5.63 19.29
N CYS A 3 -19.65 -5.24 20.22
CA CYS A 3 -19.25 -4.46 21.37
C CYS A 3 -19.16 -5.43 22.55
N TYR A 4 -18.05 -5.39 23.26
CA TYR A 4 -17.91 -6.12 24.53
C TYR A 4 -17.84 -5.08 25.65
N GLU A 5 -18.56 -5.38 26.73
CA GLU A 5 -18.45 -4.62 27.98
C GLU A 5 -17.13 -4.98 28.64
N VAL A 6 -16.40 -3.96 29.08
CA VAL A 6 -15.25 -4.13 29.97
C VAL A 6 -15.78 -4.73 31.28
N GLU A 7 -15.01 -5.58 31.97
CA GLU A 7 -15.45 -6.35 33.16
C GLU A 7 -16.16 -5.51 34.24
N ASP A 8 -15.84 -4.21 34.34
CA ASP A 8 -16.43 -3.27 35.30
C ASP A 8 -17.78 -2.66 34.85
N GLY A 9 -18.27 -2.98 33.64
CA GLY A 9 -19.53 -2.50 33.07
C GLY A 9 -19.57 -0.99 32.74
N SER A 10 -18.51 -0.24 33.02
CA SER A 10 -18.49 1.23 32.93
C SER A 10 -18.39 1.78 31.50
N TRP A 11 -18.05 0.94 30.52
CA TRP A 11 -17.85 1.34 29.13
C TRP A 11 -17.90 0.14 28.18
N ARG A 12 -18.39 0.40 26.97
CA ARG A 12 -18.47 -0.59 25.87
C ARG A 12 -17.38 -0.30 24.85
N ILE A 13 -16.50 -1.27 24.61
CA ILE A 13 -15.53 -1.20 23.53
C ILE A 13 -16.20 -1.78 22.28
N CYS A 14 -16.61 -0.91 21.38
CA CYS A 14 -17.12 -1.33 20.08
C CYS A 14 -15.95 -1.48 19.11
N THR A 15 -15.51 -2.72 18.88
CA THR A 15 -14.60 -2.97 17.76
C THR A 15 -15.31 -2.72 16.44
N LEU A 16 -14.73 -1.82 15.63
CA LEU A 16 -15.04 -1.73 14.21
C LEU A 16 -14.92 -3.13 13.61
N SER A 17 -15.92 -3.53 12.81
CA SER A 17 -15.86 -4.79 12.06
C SER A 17 -14.54 -4.85 11.31
N LEU A 18 -13.82 -5.97 11.40
CA LEU A 18 -12.53 -6.18 10.71
C LEU A 18 -12.64 -5.74 9.25
N ARG A 19 -13.77 -6.08 8.60
CA ARG A 19 -14.13 -5.65 7.23
C ARG A 19 -14.10 -4.14 7.03
N THR A 20 -14.66 -3.36 7.95
CA THR A 20 -14.69 -1.89 7.86
C THR A 20 -13.29 -1.32 8.02
N GLY A 21 -12.49 -1.87 8.96
CA GLY A 21 -11.07 -1.51 9.12
C GLY A 21 -10.27 -1.79 7.85
N THR A 22 -10.43 -2.98 7.26
CA THR A 22 -9.78 -3.37 6.00
C THR A 22 -10.16 -2.44 4.85
N ILE A 23 -11.43 -2.02 4.75
CA ILE A 23 -11.89 -1.09 3.72
C ILE A 23 -11.25 0.29 3.90
N ILE A 24 -11.22 0.82 5.12
CA ILE A 24 -10.62 2.15 5.40
C ILE A 24 -9.13 2.14 5.04
N ILE A 25 -8.38 1.13 5.49
CA ILE A 25 -6.94 1.02 5.23
C ILE A 25 -6.67 0.79 3.74
N GLY A 26 -7.47 -0.03 3.07
CA GLY A 26 -7.28 -0.24 1.63
C GLY A 26 -7.61 0.99 0.79
N TRP A 27 -8.54 1.85 1.21
CA TRP A 27 -8.77 3.15 0.58
C TRP A 27 -7.59 4.10 0.77
N LEU A 28 -7.02 4.14 1.97
CA LEU A 28 -5.80 4.90 2.22
C LEU A 28 -4.67 4.42 1.31
N ASP A 29 -4.45 3.11 1.23
CA ASP A 29 -3.40 2.52 0.40
C ASP A 29 -3.58 2.83 -1.11
N LEU A 30 -4.81 2.74 -1.63
CA LEU A 30 -5.14 3.16 -3.00
C LEU A 30 -4.82 4.63 -3.27
N LEU A 31 -5.21 5.51 -2.35
CA LEU A 31 -4.95 6.94 -2.47
C LEU A 31 -3.44 7.23 -2.47
N TYR A 32 -2.66 6.50 -1.68
CA TYR A 32 -1.20 6.62 -1.68
C TYR A 32 -0.53 6.04 -2.93
N ALA A 33 -1.03 4.94 -3.48
CA ALA A 33 -0.57 4.45 -4.77
C ALA A 33 -0.75 5.50 -5.87
N ILE A 34 -1.89 6.19 -5.90
CA ILE A 34 -2.17 7.28 -6.85
C ILE A 34 -1.21 8.46 -6.63
N ILE A 35 -1.07 8.95 -5.39
CA ILE A 35 -0.18 10.08 -5.10
C ILE A 35 1.26 9.79 -5.54
N ARG A 36 1.77 8.59 -5.25
CA ARG A 36 3.13 8.18 -5.67
C ARG A 36 3.27 8.14 -7.19
N GLY A 37 2.29 7.58 -7.90
CA GLY A 37 2.28 7.57 -9.36
C GLY A 37 2.28 8.97 -9.97
N ILE A 38 1.49 9.90 -9.40
CA ILE A 38 1.45 11.30 -9.83
C ILE A 38 2.78 11.99 -9.57
N LEU A 39 3.36 11.85 -8.37
CA LEU A 39 4.65 12.47 -8.03
C LEU A 39 5.77 12.03 -8.96
N ALA A 40 5.88 10.71 -9.22
CA ALA A 40 6.86 10.18 -10.16
C ALA A 40 6.65 10.72 -11.58
N SER A 41 5.38 10.83 -12.02
CA SER A 41 5.03 11.36 -13.35
C SER A 41 5.29 12.87 -13.49
N VAL A 42 5.06 13.65 -12.43
CA VAL A 42 5.35 15.09 -12.40
C VAL A 42 6.85 15.33 -12.47
N GLN A 43 7.63 14.58 -11.68
CA GLN A 43 9.09 14.60 -11.73
C GLN A 43 9.56 14.28 -13.16
N LEU A 44 9.08 13.19 -13.78
CA LEU A 44 9.35 12.86 -15.19
C LEU A 44 9.07 14.00 -16.18
N LYS A 45 8.01 14.79 -15.95
CA LYS A 45 7.66 15.93 -16.81
C LYS A 45 8.63 17.12 -16.66
N GLU A 46 9.06 17.41 -15.43
CA GLU A 46 10.04 18.47 -15.16
C GLU A 46 11.40 18.16 -15.81
N TYR A 47 11.71 16.88 -16.02
CA TYR A 47 12.94 16.45 -16.70
C TYR A 47 12.86 16.43 -18.24
N GLY A 48 11.67 16.66 -18.82
CA GLY A 48 11.50 16.75 -20.28
C GLY A 48 12.00 18.08 -20.89
N GLY A 49 12.44 19.04 -20.08
CA GLY A 49 12.95 20.34 -20.52
C GLY A 49 14.39 20.58 -20.08
N ASP A 50 15.31 20.64 -21.05
CA ASP A 50 16.72 21.11 -21.02
C ASP A 50 17.65 20.67 -19.86
N GLY A 51 17.20 19.86 -18.92
CA GLY A 51 17.98 19.30 -17.83
C GLY A 51 18.73 18.04 -18.26
N GLN A 52 20.06 18.06 -18.19
CA GLN A 52 20.91 16.89 -18.40
C GLN A 52 20.69 15.84 -17.30
N MET A 53 19.69 14.98 -17.46
CA MET A 53 19.50 13.81 -16.60
C MET A 53 20.12 12.57 -17.24
N SER A 54 20.66 11.66 -16.42
CA SER A 54 21.16 10.39 -16.93
C SER A 54 20.00 9.50 -17.37
N LEU A 55 20.16 8.73 -18.46
CA LEU A 55 19.15 7.75 -18.91
C LEU A 55 18.74 6.76 -17.79
N PHE A 56 19.66 6.54 -16.85
CA PHE A 56 19.47 5.68 -15.69
C PHE A 56 18.42 6.23 -14.72
N ASP A 57 18.46 7.53 -14.42
CA ASP A 57 17.51 8.20 -13.54
C ASP A 57 16.08 8.17 -14.08
N CYS A 58 15.93 8.41 -15.39
CA CYS A 58 14.65 8.31 -16.08
C CYS A 58 14.08 6.88 -15.99
N GLY A 59 14.93 5.87 -16.16
CA GLY A 59 14.56 4.47 -16.00
C GLY A 59 14.02 4.14 -14.60
N ILE A 60 14.63 4.70 -13.55
CA ILE A 60 14.18 4.52 -12.16
C ILE A 60 12.79 5.14 -11.94
N LEU A 61 12.54 6.35 -12.43
CA LEU A 61 11.24 7.02 -12.27
C LEU A 61 10.11 6.31 -13.02
N ILE A 62 10.38 5.79 -14.23
CA ILE A 62 9.43 4.95 -14.97
C ILE A 62 9.14 3.68 -14.19
N PHE A 63 10.17 3.03 -13.63
CA PHE A 63 10.00 1.84 -12.82
C PHE A 63 9.15 2.09 -11.57
N ILE A 64 9.38 3.19 -10.86
CA ILE A 64 8.56 3.62 -9.71
C ILE A 64 7.10 3.85 -10.12
N SER A 65 6.88 4.47 -11.29
CA SER A 65 5.53 4.71 -11.82
C SER A 65 4.80 3.41 -12.14
N LEU A 66 5.50 2.42 -12.70
CA LEU A 66 4.97 1.08 -12.97
C LEU A 66 4.67 0.33 -11.67
N LEU A 67 5.54 0.39 -10.67
CA LEU A 67 5.29 -0.20 -9.35
C LEU A 67 4.05 0.43 -8.70
N ALA A 68 3.85 1.74 -8.83
CA ALA A 68 2.68 2.43 -8.28
C ALA A 68 1.37 1.98 -8.94
N LEU A 69 1.41 1.73 -10.24
CA LEU A 69 0.28 1.18 -10.97
C LEU A 69 -0.04 -0.25 -10.53
N LEU A 70 0.98 -1.10 -10.36
CA LEU A 70 0.79 -2.48 -9.90
C LEU A 70 0.25 -2.54 -8.47
N GLU A 71 0.76 -1.68 -7.58
CA GLU A 71 0.24 -1.53 -6.22
C GLU A 71 -1.23 -1.11 -6.24
N PHE A 72 -1.59 -0.11 -7.05
CA PHE A 72 -2.98 0.31 -7.22
C PHE A 72 -3.88 -0.86 -7.64
N ILE A 73 -3.46 -1.66 -8.63
CA ILE A 73 -4.22 -2.82 -9.12
C ILE A 73 -4.37 -3.87 -8.02
N ALA A 74 -3.29 -4.18 -7.31
CA ALA A 74 -3.28 -5.18 -6.25
C ALA A 74 -4.17 -4.75 -5.07
N SER A 75 -4.01 -3.52 -4.58
CA SER A 75 -4.83 -2.95 -3.51
C SER A 75 -6.30 -2.85 -3.89
N PHE A 76 -6.60 -2.47 -5.14
CA PHE A 76 -7.97 -2.43 -5.65
C PHE A 76 -8.59 -3.83 -5.67
N THR A 77 -7.84 -4.83 -6.13
CA THR A 77 -8.31 -6.21 -6.22
C THR A 77 -8.53 -6.81 -4.83
N LEU A 78 -7.67 -6.50 -3.87
CA LEU A 78 -7.84 -6.90 -2.47
C LEU A 78 -9.08 -6.24 -1.85
N LEU A 79 -9.27 -4.93 -2.05
CA LEU A 79 -10.43 -4.20 -1.56
C LEU A 79 -11.74 -4.70 -2.18
N TRP A 80 -11.73 -4.97 -3.49
CA TRP A 80 -12.84 -5.60 -4.20
C TRP A 80 -13.15 -7.00 -3.67
N GLY A 81 -12.11 -7.78 -3.39
CA GLY A 81 -12.21 -9.10 -2.77
C GLY A 81 -12.87 -9.03 -1.40
N VAL A 82 -12.45 -8.11 -0.54
CA VAL A 82 -13.01 -7.89 0.81
C VAL A 82 -14.46 -7.42 0.73
N ARG A 83 -14.78 -6.52 -0.22
CA ARG A 83 -16.15 -6.04 -0.43
C ARG A 83 -17.09 -7.17 -0.81
N ASN A 84 -16.68 -8.02 -1.76
CA ASN A 84 -17.51 -9.09 -2.33
C ASN A 84 -17.31 -10.46 -1.67
N ARG A 85 -16.53 -10.54 -0.59
CA ARG A 85 -16.21 -11.80 0.12
C ARG A 85 -15.58 -12.87 -0.79
N LEU A 86 -14.72 -12.45 -1.72
CA LEU A 86 -14.04 -13.34 -2.66
C LEU A 86 -12.70 -13.82 -2.07
N PHE A 87 -12.76 -14.71 -1.08
CA PHE A 87 -11.60 -15.13 -0.28
C PHE A 87 -10.47 -15.75 -1.11
N SER A 88 -10.79 -16.57 -2.13
CA SER A 88 -9.79 -17.16 -3.02
C SER A 88 -8.99 -16.11 -3.79
N LYS A 89 -9.63 -15.01 -4.19
CA LYS A 89 -8.93 -13.87 -4.81
C LYS A 89 -8.06 -13.14 -3.78
N ILE A 90 -8.55 -12.95 -2.56
CA ILE A 90 -7.76 -12.29 -1.51
C ILE A 90 -6.46 -13.09 -1.23
N GLN A 91 -6.56 -14.41 -1.07
CA GLN A 91 -5.41 -15.28 -0.81
C GLN A 91 -4.38 -15.26 -1.96
N LEU A 92 -4.83 -15.15 -3.22
CA LEU A 92 -3.94 -15.05 -4.38
C LEU A 92 -3.18 -13.71 -4.44
N TRP A 93 -3.83 -12.61 -4.05
CA TRP A 93 -3.29 -11.26 -4.20
C TRP A 93 -2.49 -10.78 -2.97
N ILE A 94 -2.65 -11.39 -1.80
CA ILE A 94 -1.81 -11.09 -0.61
C ILE A 94 -0.30 -11.30 -0.90
N PRO A 95 0.14 -12.43 -1.50
CA PRO A 95 1.54 -12.60 -1.91
C PRO A 95 2.01 -11.53 -2.88
N ALA A 96 1.18 -11.13 -3.84
CA ALA A 96 1.52 -10.07 -4.80
C ALA A 96 1.81 -8.75 -4.07
N GLN A 97 0.98 -8.36 -3.09
CA GLN A 97 1.22 -7.17 -2.27
C GLN A 97 2.55 -7.24 -1.49
N LYS A 98 2.89 -8.43 -0.95
CA LYS A 98 4.17 -8.63 -0.25
C LYS A 98 5.36 -8.47 -1.19
N VAL A 99 5.28 -9.01 -2.40
CA VAL A 99 6.33 -8.87 -3.42
C VAL A 99 6.49 -7.41 -3.83
N LEU A 100 5.39 -6.70 -4.06
CA LEU A 100 5.42 -5.28 -4.41
C LEU A 100 6.04 -4.43 -3.30
N LEU A 101 5.73 -4.71 -2.04
CA LEU A 101 6.38 -4.05 -0.89
C LEU A 101 7.90 -4.25 -0.89
N VAL A 102 8.38 -5.47 -1.16
CA VAL A 102 9.82 -5.77 -1.24
C VAL A 102 10.47 -5.03 -2.41
N LEU A 103 9.84 -5.03 -3.59
CA LEU A 103 10.33 -4.30 -4.77
C LEU A 103 10.41 -2.79 -4.51
N TYR A 104 9.43 -2.24 -3.79
CA TYR A 104 9.45 -0.85 -3.36
C TYR A 104 10.64 -0.56 -2.45
N LEU A 105 10.83 -1.36 -1.39
CA LEU A 105 11.97 -1.21 -0.49
C LEU A 105 13.31 -1.28 -1.22
N LEU A 106 13.46 -2.19 -2.18
CA LEU A 106 14.67 -2.29 -3.01
C LEU A 106 14.89 -1.05 -3.88
N THR A 107 13.84 -0.53 -4.49
CA THR A 107 13.90 0.67 -5.34
C THR A 107 14.34 1.88 -4.52
N TYR A 108 13.78 2.03 -3.31
CA TYR A 108 14.15 3.12 -2.42
C TYR A 108 15.56 2.96 -1.85
N PHE A 109 16.00 1.74 -1.55
CA PHE A 109 17.39 1.48 -1.16
C PHE A 109 18.36 1.85 -2.29
N LEU A 110 18.00 1.58 -3.53
CA LEU A 110 18.77 2.00 -4.71
C LEU A 110 18.84 3.53 -4.79
N MET A 111 17.70 4.23 -4.64
CA MET A 111 17.67 5.70 -4.62
C MET A 111 18.54 6.29 -3.49
N PHE A 112 18.57 5.63 -2.33
CA PHE A 112 19.42 6.01 -1.20
C PHE A 112 20.90 5.95 -1.54
N ILE A 113 21.35 4.85 -2.16
CA ILE A 113 22.74 4.71 -2.60
C ILE A 113 23.11 5.77 -3.65
N LEU A 114 22.17 6.12 -4.51
CA LEU A 114 22.35 7.10 -5.58
C LEU A 114 22.32 8.57 -5.09
N GLY A 115 22.04 8.80 -3.80
CA GLY A 115 22.06 10.13 -3.21
C GLY A 115 20.84 11.00 -3.55
N TYR A 116 19.71 10.38 -3.92
CA TYR A 116 18.45 11.11 -4.15
C TYR A 116 17.95 11.82 -2.89
N HIS A 117 17.16 12.88 -3.08
CA HIS A 117 16.75 13.84 -2.06
C HIS A 117 16.19 13.17 -0.79
N TRP A 118 16.67 13.63 0.37
CA TRP A 118 16.32 13.05 1.67
C TRP A 118 14.83 13.11 2.00
N ILE A 119 14.12 14.05 1.37
CA ILE A 119 12.68 14.24 1.50
C ILE A 119 11.92 12.98 1.04
N ASP A 120 12.38 12.31 -0.02
CA ASP A 120 11.72 11.10 -0.53
C ASP A 120 11.74 9.95 0.49
N TYR A 121 12.74 9.89 1.38
CA TYR A 121 12.78 8.92 2.49
C TYR A 121 11.81 9.26 3.63
N ILE A 122 11.51 10.53 3.85
CA ILE A 122 10.50 10.94 4.84
C ILE A 122 9.11 10.50 4.38
N TYR A 123 8.81 10.66 3.08
CA TYR A 123 7.60 10.11 2.49
C TYR A 123 7.54 8.59 2.72
N LEU A 124 8.64 7.88 2.52
CA LEU A 124 8.74 6.43 2.73
C LEU A 124 8.33 6.00 4.15
N ILE A 125 8.88 6.66 5.17
CA ILE A 125 8.59 6.37 6.59
C ILE A 125 7.12 6.57 6.94
N ILE A 126 6.46 7.54 6.30
CA ILE A 126 5.04 7.84 6.57
C ILE A 126 4.12 6.83 5.86
N PHE A 127 4.46 6.41 4.63
CA PHE A 127 3.55 5.60 3.81
C PHE A 127 3.76 4.09 3.89
N HIS A 128 4.99 3.62 4.17
CA HIS A 128 5.26 2.18 4.32
C HIS A 128 4.48 1.50 5.45
N PRO A 129 4.26 2.12 6.63
CA PRO A 129 3.46 1.53 7.69
C PRO A 129 2.05 1.16 7.25
N ILE A 130 1.48 1.88 6.28
CA ILE A 130 0.11 1.65 5.80
C ILE A 130 0.02 0.37 4.97
N ILE A 131 0.94 0.15 4.03
CA ILE A 131 1.03 -1.10 3.27
C ILE A 131 1.34 -2.28 4.21
N ILE A 132 2.32 -2.09 5.11
CA ILE A 132 2.73 -3.09 6.10
C ILE A 132 1.56 -3.48 7.00
N TYR A 133 0.69 -2.52 7.36
CA TYR A 133 -0.49 -2.77 8.19
C TYR A 133 -1.68 -3.33 7.40
N PHE A 134 -1.81 -2.99 6.12
CA PHE A 134 -2.88 -3.51 5.24
C PHE A 134 -2.77 -5.03 5.04
N ILE A 135 -1.57 -5.55 4.80
CA ILE A 135 -1.31 -6.98 4.56
C ILE A 135 -1.84 -7.89 5.69
N PRO A 136 -1.45 -7.71 6.98
CA PRO A 136 -1.93 -8.56 8.06
C PRO A 136 -3.43 -8.38 8.33
N VAL A 137 -3.98 -7.18 8.13
CA VAL A 137 -5.42 -6.92 8.30
C VAL A 137 -6.24 -7.68 7.25
N VAL A 138 -5.82 -7.64 5.99
CA VAL A 138 -6.48 -8.39 4.90
C VAL A 138 -6.28 -9.89 5.08
N SER A 139 -5.10 -10.33 5.51
CA SER A 139 -4.81 -11.73 5.81
C SER A 139 -5.68 -12.27 6.95
N SER A 140 -5.87 -11.49 8.02
CA SER A 140 -6.74 -11.86 9.14
C SER A 140 -8.21 -11.92 8.73
N PHE A 141 -8.65 -11.02 7.84
CA PHE A 141 -10.00 -11.10 7.27
C PHE A 141 -10.18 -12.38 6.42
N ALA A 142 -9.16 -12.79 5.67
CA ALA A 142 -9.22 -14.02 4.87
C ALA A 142 -9.24 -15.29 5.75
N SER A 143 -8.48 -15.31 6.85
CA SER A 143 -8.38 -16.49 7.74
C SER A 143 -9.61 -16.71 8.61
N GLN A 144 -10.37 -15.65 8.94
CA GLN A 144 -11.62 -15.78 9.73
C GLN A 144 -12.68 -16.67 9.05
N ASN A 145 -12.54 -16.95 7.76
CA ASN A 145 -13.47 -17.79 7.01
C ASN A 145 -13.01 -19.25 6.87
N GLU A 146 -11.78 -19.59 7.28
CA GLU A 146 -11.31 -20.99 7.34
C GLU A 146 -11.80 -21.71 8.61
N THR A 147 -12.28 -20.96 9.60
CA THR A 147 -12.82 -21.46 10.87
C THR A 147 -14.34 -21.67 10.87
N PHE A 148 -15.01 -21.51 9.72
CA PHE A 148 -16.45 -21.73 9.55
C PHE A 148 -16.76 -22.91 8.64
#